data_AF-A0A932EIF7-F1
#
_entry.id   AF-A0A932EIF7-F1
#
_cell.length_a   1.000
_cell.length_b   1.000
_cell.length_c   1.000
_cell.angle_alpha   90.00
_cell.angle_beta   90.00
_cell.angle_gamma   90.00
#
_symmetry.space_group_name_H-M   'P 1'
#
loop_
_entity.id
_entity.type
_entity.pdbx_description
1 polymer ?
#
loop_
_entity_poly.entity_id
_entity_poly.type
_entity_poly.pdbx_seq_one_letter_code
_entity_poly.pdbx_strand_id
1 'polypeptide(L)'
;MRSRLVVALLALATRLSAQEPVDQATIARIKDEGLNRSQVGELFNHLTNVIGPRLTGSPAFKQAVEWSEARFRQFGLANVHTEAWLFGRGWTLEKLTLEITEPRYFPLVGYPEAWTPSTAGELLASPVYVGDWTPEQVRARKSELAGKIVLPWRPQTAFITQDRPQPTEHQQPVRIGAPPNVGTTGPVERREIGALMREVGAAAVLHPNQGQHGTIFVLGNRNTPDDAVPSVILAAEHYNLIARMLQAGVPVKLRMNVQTRYYAADTNGYNVIAEIPGTDPRIGDEVVMVGAHLDSWHSATGATDNADASASLIEAARILKAASLQPRLNIADKIGSTDHLAFIAAGLPGFNTV
;
A
#
# COMPACT_ATOMS: atom_id res chain seq x y z
N MET A 1 -50.17 27.55 -28.94
CA MET A 1 -49.26 27.65 -27.77
C MET A 1 -49.80 26.96 -26.51
N ARG A 2 -51.07 27.12 -26.12
CA ARG A 2 -51.61 26.57 -24.83
C ARG A 2 -51.34 25.07 -24.58
N SER A 3 -51.50 24.18 -25.56
CA SER A 3 -51.27 22.73 -25.36
C SER A 3 -49.80 22.33 -25.10
N ARG A 4 -48.82 23.15 -25.49
CA ARG A 4 -47.39 22.85 -25.22
C ARG A 4 -46.96 23.17 -23.78
N LEU A 5 -47.63 24.11 -23.11
CA LEU A 5 -47.35 24.40 -21.69
C LEU A 5 -47.84 23.29 -20.76
N VAL A 6 -49.00 22.69 -21.05
CA VAL A 6 -49.58 21.63 -20.20
C VAL A 6 -48.69 20.37 -20.20
N VAL A 7 -48.15 19.99 -21.37
CA VAL A 7 -47.22 18.85 -21.48
C VAL A 7 -45.91 19.12 -20.72
N ALA A 8 -45.39 20.35 -20.76
CA ALA A 8 -44.19 20.72 -20.02
C ALA A 8 -44.40 20.68 -18.49
N LEU A 9 -45.58 21.08 -18.01
CA LEU A 9 -45.92 21.03 -16.58
C LEU A 9 -46.13 19.59 -16.06
N LEU A 10 -46.78 18.70 -16.84
CA LEU A 10 -46.86 17.28 -16.47
C LEU A 10 -45.48 16.61 -16.45
N ALA A 11 -44.60 16.95 -17.40
CA ALA A 11 -43.23 16.41 -17.45
C ALA A 11 -42.31 16.92 -16.33
N LEU A 12 -42.68 18.01 -15.65
CA LEU A 12 -41.96 18.54 -14.50
C LEU A 12 -42.45 17.92 -13.19
N ALA A 13 -43.76 17.66 -13.07
CA ALA A 13 -44.37 17.01 -11.91
C ALA A 13 -43.89 15.56 -11.73
N THR A 14 -43.68 14.81 -12.82
CA THR A 14 -43.21 13.41 -12.76
C THR A 14 -41.77 13.26 -12.29
N ARG A 15 -40.93 14.32 -12.32
CA ARG A 15 -39.56 14.27 -11.79
C ARG A 15 -39.46 14.50 -10.28
N LEU A 16 -40.50 15.04 -9.64
CA LEU A 16 -40.52 15.33 -8.19
C LEU A 16 -40.92 14.12 -7.33
N SER A 17 -41.49 13.07 -7.92
CA SER A 17 -41.94 11.86 -7.19
C SER A 17 -40.96 10.68 -7.25
N ALA A 18 -39.72 10.90 -7.69
CA ALA A 18 -38.72 9.85 -7.93
C ALA A 18 -37.67 9.68 -6.81
N GLN A 19 -37.78 10.43 -5.70
CA GLN A 19 -37.00 10.16 -4.50
C GLN A 19 -37.74 9.16 -3.63
N GLU A 20 -37.15 7.98 -3.43
CA GLU A 20 -37.69 6.99 -2.51
C GLU A 20 -37.62 7.51 -1.07
N PRO A 21 -38.68 7.31 -0.26
CA PRO A 21 -38.68 7.75 1.12
C PRO A 21 -37.59 7.01 1.91
N VAL A 22 -36.71 7.76 2.56
CA VAL A 22 -35.61 7.22 3.34
C VAL A 22 -36.15 6.40 4.53
N ASP A 23 -35.88 5.09 4.55
CA ASP A 23 -36.27 4.20 5.64
C ASP A 23 -35.42 4.46 6.90
N GLN A 24 -35.91 5.37 7.73
CA GLN A 24 -35.31 5.74 9.01
C GLN A 24 -35.21 4.57 9.98
N ALA A 25 -36.12 3.58 9.92
CA ALA A 25 -36.08 2.42 10.81
C ALA A 25 -34.96 1.46 10.40
N THR A 26 -34.73 1.28 9.11
CA THR A 26 -33.55 0.56 8.57
C THR A 26 -32.25 1.27 8.94
N ILE A 27 -32.17 2.58 8.76
CA ILE A 27 -30.98 3.36 9.17
C ILE A 27 -30.73 3.25 10.68
N ALA A 28 -31.78 3.26 11.50
CA ALA A 28 -31.65 3.07 12.95
C ALA A 28 -31.08 1.69 13.31
N ARG A 29 -31.52 0.60 12.65
CA ARG A 29 -30.95 -0.75 12.86
C ARG A 29 -29.48 -0.84 12.45
N ILE A 30 -29.11 -0.25 11.30
CA ILE A 30 -27.72 -0.19 10.83
C ILE A 30 -26.84 0.55 11.84
N LYS A 31 -27.30 1.71 12.33
CA LYS A 31 -26.58 2.51 13.34
C LYS A 31 -26.44 1.78 14.67
N ASP A 32 -27.50 1.16 15.16
CA ASP A 32 -27.46 0.41 16.42
C ASP A 32 -26.49 -0.79 16.34
N GLU A 33 -26.50 -1.54 15.23
CA GLU A 33 -25.55 -2.63 15.00
C GLU A 33 -24.10 -2.13 14.90
N GLY A 34 -23.86 -1.05 14.14
CA GLY A 34 -22.53 -0.48 13.92
C GLY A 34 -21.96 0.38 15.06
N LEU A 35 -22.78 0.80 16.02
CA LEU A 35 -22.33 1.59 17.19
C LEU A 35 -22.31 0.78 18.48
N ASN A 36 -23.29 -0.11 18.69
CA ASN A 36 -23.45 -0.85 19.95
C ASN A 36 -23.02 -2.32 19.88
N ARG A 37 -22.83 -2.88 18.67
CA ARG A 37 -22.47 -4.31 18.45
C ARG A 37 -21.37 -4.50 17.40
N SER A 38 -20.52 -3.49 17.21
CA SER A 38 -19.53 -3.54 16.13
C SER A 38 -18.39 -4.52 16.38
N GLN A 39 -17.95 -5.21 15.32
CA GLN A 39 -16.76 -6.07 15.33
C GLN A 39 -15.54 -5.40 14.66
N VAL A 40 -15.64 -4.14 14.21
CA VAL A 40 -14.56 -3.47 13.45
C VAL A 40 -13.22 -3.48 14.17
N GLY A 41 -13.22 -3.31 15.51
CA GLY A 41 -12.00 -3.35 16.32
C GLY A 41 -11.33 -4.74 16.36
N GLU A 42 -12.11 -5.82 16.38
CA GLU A 42 -11.57 -7.19 16.30
C GLU A 42 -11.00 -7.48 14.91
N LEU A 43 -11.74 -7.09 13.87
CA LEU A 43 -11.35 -7.27 12.47
C LEU A 43 -10.05 -6.50 12.14
N PHE A 44 -9.97 -5.24 12.57
CA PHE A 44 -8.78 -4.40 12.44
C PHE A 44 -7.59 -4.97 13.22
N ASN A 45 -7.80 -5.38 14.48
CA ASN A 45 -6.78 -6.01 15.29
C ASN A 45 -6.26 -7.32 14.67
N HIS A 46 -7.12 -8.11 14.02
CA HIS A 46 -6.70 -9.32 13.33
C HIS A 46 -5.79 -9.01 12.13
N LEU A 47 -6.22 -8.10 11.25
CA LEU A 47 -5.44 -7.68 10.08
C LEU A 47 -4.09 -7.05 10.46
N THR A 48 -4.04 -6.27 11.55
CA THR A 48 -2.83 -5.50 11.93
C THR A 48 -1.90 -6.23 12.92
N ASN A 49 -2.42 -6.97 13.89
CA ASN A 49 -1.63 -7.56 14.98
C ASN A 49 -1.53 -9.09 14.92
N VAL A 50 -2.43 -9.78 14.21
CA VAL A 50 -2.37 -11.25 14.05
C VAL A 50 -1.74 -11.64 12.72
N ILE A 51 -2.13 -10.96 11.63
CA ILE A 51 -1.54 -11.14 10.29
C ILE A 51 -0.40 -10.14 10.07
N GLY A 52 -0.68 -8.85 10.26
CA GLY A 52 0.30 -7.77 10.14
C GLY A 52 0.69 -7.46 8.69
N PRO A 53 2.00 -7.31 8.37
CA PRO A 53 2.47 -6.95 7.03
C PRO A 53 2.08 -8.01 5.99
N ARG A 54 1.30 -7.61 4.99
CA ARG A 54 0.62 -8.51 4.04
C ARG A 54 0.86 -8.11 2.60
N LEU A 55 2.14 -8.00 2.24
CA LEU A 55 2.63 -7.68 0.89
C LEU A 55 2.07 -8.65 -0.16
N THR A 56 1.58 -8.13 -1.28
CA THR A 56 0.96 -8.95 -2.34
C THR A 56 1.85 -10.13 -2.76
N GLY A 57 1.24 -11.31 -2.84
CA GLY A 57 1.93 -12.57 -3.13
C GLY A 57 2.70 -13.20 -1.96
N SER A 58 2.89 -12.51 -0.82
CA SER A 58 3.48 -13.10 0.39
C SER A 58 2.53 -14.10 1.08
N PRO A 59 3.05 -15.02 1.93
CA PRO A 59 2.20 -15.91 2.72
C PRO A 59 1.17 -15.19 3.60
N ALA A 60 1.54 -14.03 4.18
CA ALA A 60 0.63 -13.23 5.02
C ALA A 60 -0.52 -12.62 4.21
N PHE A 61 -0.28 -12.25 2.94
CA PHE A 61 -1.36 -11.84 2.03
C PHE A 61 -2.33 -13.00 1.74
N LYS A 62 -1.82 -14.22 1.52
CA LYS A 62 -2.67 -15.42 1.32
C LYS A 62 -3.50 -15.72 2.56
N GLN A 63 -2.90 -15.63 3.74
CA GLN A 63 -3.60 -15.74 5.03
C GLN A 63 -4.72 -14.69 5.18
N ALA A 64 -4.48 -13.44 4.77
CA ALA A 64 -5.49 -12.38 4.79
C ALA A 64 -6.67 -12.67 3.84
N VAL A 65 -6.39 -13.21 2.65
CA VAL A 65 -7.38 -13.64 1.65
C VAL A 65 -8.27 -14.74 2.24
N GLU A 66 -7.66 -15.83 2.71
CA GLU A 66 -8.35 -16.98 3.31
C GLU A 66 -9.18 -16.58 4.53
N TRP A 67 -8.64 -15.72 5.40
CA TRP A 67 -9.33 -15.21 6.57
C TRP A 67 -10.55 -14.34 6.20
N SER A 68 -10.40 -13.47 5.20
CA SER A 68 -11.49 -12.58 4.76
C SER A 68 -12.65 -13.38 4.16
N GLU A 69 -12.33 -14.36 3.30
CA GLU A 69 -13.34 -15.31 2.81
C GLU A 69 -14.04 -16.07 3.96
N ALA A 70 -13.28 -16.55 4.94
CA ALA A 70 -13.83 -17.28 6.08
C ALA A 70 -14.79 -16.40 6.90
N ARG A 71 -14.48 -15.11 7.09
CA ARG A 71 -15.39 -14.14 7.73
C ARG A 71 -16.65 -13.90 6.92
N PHE A 72 -16.54 -13.68 5.62
CA PHE A 72 -17.71 -13.52 4.74
C PHE A 72 -18.63 -14.77 4.74
N ARG A 73 -18.04 -15.98 4.74
CA ARG A 73 -18.79 -17.24 4.90
C ARG A 73 -19.44 -17.35 6.29
N GLN A 74 -18.71 -16.99 7.36
CA GLN A 74 -19.21 -16.98 8.73
C GLN A 74 -20.42 -16.04 8.91
N PHE A 75 -20.39 -14.87 8.26
CA PHE A 75 -21.50 -13.91 8.29
C PHE A 75 -22.69 -14.35 7.42
N GLY A 76 -22.53 -15.38 6.58
CA GLY A 76 -23.59 -15.88 5.71
C GLY A 76 -23.82 -15.00 4.47
N LEU A 77 -22.77 -14.38 3.94
CA LEU A 77 -22.81 -13.74 2.62
C LEU A 77 -22.94 -14.79 1.51
N ALA A 78 -23.49 -14.38 0.37
CA ALA A 78 -23.61 -15.23 -0.82
C ALA A 78 -22.33 -15.18 -1.67
N ASN A 79 -22.18 -16.16 -2.57
CA ASN A 79 -21.16 -16.21 -3.62
C ASN A 79 -19.73 -15.88 -3.15
N VAL A 80 -19.35 -16.30 -1.94
CA VAL A 80 -18.02 -16.00 -1.39
C VAL A 80 -16.94 -16.80 -2.10
N HIS A 81 -16.06 -16.12 -2.84
CA HIS A 81 -15.00 -16.74 -3.62
C HIS A 81 -13.79 -15.79 -3.82
N THR A 82 -12.71 -16.33 -4.40
CA THR A 82 -11.55 -15.54 -4.87
C THR A 82 -11.49 -15.45 -6.38
N GLU A 83 -11.14 -14.28 -6.92
CA GLU A 83 -10.67 -14.15 -8.30
C GLU A 83 -9.13 -14.06 -8.35
N ALA A 84 -8.50 -14.94 -9.13
CA ALA A 84 -7.06 -15.00 -9.31
C ALA A 84 -6.58 -14.08 -10.45
N TRP A 85 -5.46 -13.40 -10.25
CA TRP A 85 -4.81 -12.61 -11.31
C TRP A 85 -3.29 -12.77 -11.25
N LEU A 86 -2.60 -12.75 -12.40
CA LEU A 86 -1.16 -12.98 -12.44
C LEU A 86 -0.39 -11.79 -11.85
N PHE A 87 0.22 -11.98 -10.67
CA PHE A 87 1.00 -10.95 -9.98
C PHE A 87 2.50 -11.07 -10.24
N GLY A 88 3.02 -12.30 -10.30
CA GLY A 88 4.44 -12.60 -10.21
C GLY A 88 4.81 -13.14 -8.83
N ARG A 89 6.10 -13.08 -8.47
CA ARG A 89 6.61 -13.69 -7.24
C ARG A 89 6.24 -12.93 -5.97
N GLY A 90 5.88 -13.68 -4.93
CA GLY A 90 5.85 -13.20 -3.55
C GLY A 90 7.25 -12.99 -2.98
N TRP A 91 7.33 -12.26 -1.86
CA TRP A 91 8.58 -11.98 -1.16
C TRP A 91 8.34 -11.77 0.34
N THR A 92 9.30 -12.15 1.19
CA THR A 92 9.34 -11.81 2.62
C THR A 92 10.74 -11.45 3.08
N LEU A 93 10.83 -10.52 4.03
CA LEU A 93 12.04 -10.26 4.82
C LEU A 93 12.12 -11.29 5.96
N GLU A 94 13.22 -12.06 6.03
CA GLU A 94 13.46 -13.04 7.10
C GLU A 94 14.41 -12.51 8.18
N LYS A 95 15.41 -11.70 7.79
CA LYS A 95 16.35 -11.08 8.73
C LYS A 95 16.81 -9.72 8.23
N LEU A 96 16.90 -8.77 9.16
CA LEU A 96 17.58 -7.51 8.97
C LEU A 96 18.59 -7.25 10.10
N THR A 97 19.76 -6.73 9.75
CA THR A 97 20.75 -6.18 10.67
C THR A 97 21.38 -4.97 9.99
N LEU A 98 21.37 -3.82 10.66
CA LEU A 98 21.90 -2.56 10.16
C LEU A 98 22.52 -1.79 11.33
N GLU A 99 23.84 -1.64 11.34
CA GLU A 99 24.55 -0.92 12.40
C GLU A 99 25.90 -0.38 11.93
N ILE A 100 26.32 0.73 12.53
CA ILE A 100 27.69 1.23 12.48
C ILE A 100 28.47 0.50 13.58
N THR A 101 29.65 -0.05 13.23
CA THR A 101 30.58 -0.70 14.17
C THR A 101 31.82 0.14 14.44
N GLU A 102 32.27 0.95 13.46
CA GLU A 102 33.34 1.95 13.60
C GLU A 102 32.88 3.29 13.02
N PRO A 103 33.26 4.45 13.61
CA PRO A 103 34.23 4.62 14.71
C PRO A 103 33.65 4.38 16.10
N ARG A 104 32.32 4.22 16.22
CA ARG A 104 31.59 3.87 17.43
C ARG A 104 30.35 3.08 17.07
N TYR A 105 29.88 2.25 17.99
CA TYR A 105 28.62 1.51 17.80
C TYR A 105 27.42 2.46 17.67
N PHE A 106 26.57 2.23 16.67
CA PHE A 106 25.29 2.93 16.52
C PHE A 106 24.31 2.11 15.68
N PRO A 107 23.13 1.72 16.21
CA PRO A 107 22.12 0.99 15.44
C PRO A 107 21.50 1.91 14.38
N LEU A 108 21.17 1.35 13.21
CA LEU A 108 20.60 2.12 12.11
C LEU A 108 19.11 1.79 11.91
N VAL A 109 18.28 2.83 11.78
CA VAL A 109 16.88 2.67 11.40
C VAL A 109 16.78 2.69 9.88
N GLY A 110 16.19 1.63 9.32
CA GLY A 110 16.03 1.43 7.88
C GLY A 110 15.42 0.08 7.56
N TYR A 111 15.02 -0.12 6.30
CA TYR A 111 14.41 -1.35 5.80
C TYR A 111 14.87 -1.62 4.36
N PRO A 112 14.99 -2.90 3.96
CA PRO A 112 15.23 -3.25 2.56
C PRO A 112 14.06 -2.85 1.67
N GLU A 113 14.34 -2.54 0.40
CA GLU A 113 13.26 -2.41 -0.59
C GLU A 113 12.59 -3.76 -0.82
N ALA A 114 11.27 -3.78 -1.00
CA ALA A 114 10.56 -5.02 -1.29
C ALA A 114 11.05 -5.64 -2.61
N TRP A 115 11.13 -6.98 -2.66
CA TRP A 115 11.74 -7.76 -3.73
C TRP A 115 13.25 -7.58 -3.94
N THR A 116 13.97 -6.89 -3.05
CA THR A 116 15.44 -6.90 -3.06
C THR A 116 15.99 -8.30 -2.68
N PRO A 117 17.08 -8.75 -3.31
CA PRO A 117 17.70 -10.03 -2.96
C PRO A 117 18.46 -9.97 -1.62
N SER A 118 18.75 -11.14 -1.05
CA SER A 118 19.59 -11.26 0.15
C SER A 118 21.01 -10.73 -0.09
N THR A 119 21.64 -10.19 0.94
CA THR A 119 23.11 -10.08 0.98
C THR A 119 23.73 -11.47 1.08
N ALA A 120 24.96 -11.61 0.58
CA ALA A 120 25.75 -12.85 0.67
C ALA A 120 26.23 -13.14 2.11
N GLY A 121 25.29 -13.38 3.02
CA GLY A 121 25.51 -13.45 4.46
C GLY A 121 25.65 -12.07 5.10
N GLU A 122 26.48 -11.99 6.15
CA GLU A 122 26.80 -10.74 6.85
C GLU A 122 27.92 -9.97 6.12
N LEU A 123 27.63 -8.73 5.76
CA LEU A 123 28.60 -7.77 5.22
C LEU A 123 29.16 -6.95 6.38
N LEU A 124 30.46 -7.12 6.67
CA LEU A 124 31.23 -6.21 7.52
C LEU A 124 32.19 -5.42 6.64
N ALA A 125 31.80 -4.21 6.24
CA ALA A 125 32.52 -3.44 5.22
C ALA A 125 32.60 -1.95 5.54
N SER A 126 33.69 -1.31 5.10
CA SER A 126 33.74 0.14 5.00
C SER A 126 32.90 0.60 3.79
N PRO A 127 31.88 1.45 3.99
CA PRO A 127 31.04 1.95 2.91
C PRO A 127 31.77 3.00 2.07
N VAL A 128 31.36 3.17 0.81
CA VAL A 128 31.91 4.18 -0.11
C VAL A 128 30.81 5.15 -0.52
N TYR A 129 31.05 6.45 -0.32
CA TYR A 129 30.16 7.52 -0.77
C TYR A 129 30.52 7.94 -2.19
N VAL A 130 29.54 7.85 -3.10
CA VAL A 130 29.67 8.25 -4.51
C VAL A 130 28.57 9.20 -4.98
N GLY A 131 27.79 9.76 -4.03
CA GLY A 131 26.64 10.63 -4.32
C GLY A 131 26.94 11.91 -5.10
N ASP A 132 28.20 12.28 -5.25
CA ASP A 132 28.67 13.42 -6.06
C ASP A 132 29.40 13.00 -7.36
N TRP A 133 29.49 11.70 -7.66
CA TRP A 133 30.21 11.19 -8.82
C TRP A 133 29.30 11.07 -10.04
N THR A 134 29.83 11.35 -11.23
CA THR A 134 29.12 11.06 -12.50
C THR A 134 29.11 9.55 -12.79
N PRO A 135 28.20 9.05 -13.66
CA PRO A 135 28.20 7.64 -14.06
C PRO A 135 29.57 7.15 -14.59
N GLU A 136 30.31 8.01 -15.30
CA GLU A 136 31.64 7.72 -15.84
C GLU A 136 32.68 7.57 -14.72
N GLN A 137 32.63 8.44 -13.70
CA GLN A 137 33.51 8.37 -12.54
C GLN A 137 33.25 7.11 -11.70
N VAL A 138 31.97 6.72 -11.55
CA VAL A 138 31.57 5.46 -10.90
C VAL A 138 32.13 4.25 -11.65
N ARG A 139 32.00 4.21 -12.99
CA ARG A 139 32.56 3.13 -13.83
C ARG A 139 34.08 3.06 -13.78
N ALA A 140 34.76 4.21 -13.89
CA ALA A 140 36.21 4.30 -13.87
C ALA A 140 36.82 3.78 -12.56
N ARG A 141 36.08 3.85 -11.45
CA ARG A 141 36.47 3.38 -10.11
C ARG A 141 35.80 2.06 -9.71
N LYS A 142 35.37 1.24 -10.67
CA LYS A 142 34.73 -0.07 -10.43
C LYS A 142 35.48 -0.95 -9.41
N SER A 143 36.80 -0.99 -9.46
CA SER A 143 37.64 -1.75 -8.51
C SER A 143 37.57 -1.27 -7.06
N GLU A 144 37.27 0.01 -6.83
CA GLU A 144 37.08 0.59 -5.48
C GLU A 144 35.70 0.21 -4.91
N LEU A 145 34.69 0.00 -5.77
CA LEU A 145 33.29 -0.23 -5.42
C LEU A 145 32.90 -1.71 -5.38
N ALA A 146 33.63 -2.57 -6.07
CA ALA A 146 33.41 -4.01 -6.08
C ALA A 146 33.41 -4.60 -4.66
N GLY A 147 32.33 -5.30 -4.30
CA GLY A 147 32.15 -5.90 -2.97
C GLY A 147 31.90 -4.89 -1.83
N LYS A 148 31.68 -3.60 -2.12
CA LYS A 148 31.42 -2.57 -1.09
C LYS A 148 29.93 -2.31 -0.89
N ILE A 149 29.62 -1.73 0.27
CA ILE A 149 28.34 -1.05 0.53
C ILE A 149 28.47 0.36 -0.04
N VAL A 150 27.60 0.76 -0.96
CA VAL A 150 27.72 2.04 -1.68
C VAL A 150 26.59 3.00 -1.31
N LEU A 151 26.93 4.29 -1.17
CA LEU A 151 26.01 5.41 -0.96
C LEU A 151 25.99 6.29 -2.23
N PRO A 152 25.15 5.99 -3.25
CA PRO A 152 25.17 6.68 -4.54
C PRO A 152 24.26 7.91 -4.64
N TRP A 153 23.66 8.36 -3.53
CA TRP A 153 22.88 9.60 -3.47
C TRP A 153 23.55 10.67 -2.62
N ARG A 154 23.28 11.94 -2.91
CA ARG A 154 23.63 13.04 -2.00
C ARG A 154 22.87 12.92 -0.67
N PRO A 155 23.38 13.54 0.41
CA PRO A 155 22.60 13.72 1.63
C PRO A 155 21.23 14.34 1.34
N GLN A 156 20.16 13.77 1.92
CA GLN A 156 18.81 14.27 1.73
C GLN A 156 18.59 15.56 2.54
N THR A 157 18.03 16.58 1.91
CA THR A 157 17.76 17.89 2.51
C THR A 157 16.32 18.38 2.27
N ALA A 158 15.55 17.68 1.43
CA ALA A 158 14.13 17.93 1.23
C ALA A 158 13.30 16.80 1.84
N PHE A 159 12.19 17.13 2.48
CA PHE A 159 11.37 16.18 3.24
C PHE A 159 9.89 16.37 2.95
N ILE A 160 9.12 15.29 3.09
CA ILE A 160 7.66 15.38 3.22
C ILE A 160 7.36 15.90 4.62
N THR A 161 6.85 17.13 4.70
CA THR A 161 6.56 17.86 5.94
C THR A 161 5.08 18.22 6.11
N GLN A 162 4.26 17.89 5.12
CA GLN A 162 2.83 18.16 5.08
C GLN A 162 2.12 16.92 4.55
N ASP A 163 0.98 16.58 5.15
CA ASP A 163 0.11 15.53 4.66
C ASP A 163 -0.55 15.95 3.33
N ARG A 164 -1.11 14.98 2.60
CA ARG A 164 -1.88 15.30 1.39
C ARG A 164 -3.19 15.98 1.80
N PRO A 165 -3.58 17.10 1.17
CA PRO A 165 -4.86 17.75 1.44
C PRO A 165 -6.01 16.80 1.09
N GLN A 166 -6.92 16.57 2.03
CA GLN A 166 -8.06 15.68 1.82
C GLN A 166 -9.13 16.36 0.96
N PRO A 167 -9.61 15.76 -0.15
CA PRO A 167 -10.59 16.39 -1.02
C PRO A 167 -11.83 16.88 -0.27
N THR A 168 -12.31 16.08 0.68
CA THR A 168 -13.50 16.36 1.50
C THR A 168 -13.34 17.54 2.47
N GLU A 169 -12.12 18.03 2.69
CA GLU A 169 -11.81 19.16 3.57
C GLU A 169 -11.62 20.48 2.80
N HIS A 170 -11.70 20.45 1.46
CA HIS A 170 -11.39 21.60 0.61
C HIS A 170 -12.43 21.82 -0.49
N GLN A 171 -12.96 23.05 -0.59
CA GLN A 171 -13.89 23.45 -1.66
C GLN A 171 -13.25 23.68 -3.04
N GLN A 172 -11.93 23.57 -3.13
CA GLN A 172 -11.17 23.74 -4.37
C GLN A 172 -10.60 22.40 -4.82
N PRO A 173 -10.49 22.12 -6.14
CA PRO A 173 -9.92 20.88 -6.63
C PRO A 173 -8.51 20.63 -6.09
N VAL A 174 -8.37 19.63 -5.21
CA VAL A 174 -7.07 19.15 -4.75
C VAL A 174 -6.45 18.25 -5.81
N ARG A 175 -5.11 18.24 -5.88
CA ARG A 175 -4.39 17.33 -6.76
C ARG A 175 -4.52 15.89 -6.26
N ILE A 176 -5.31 15.09 -6.98
CA ILE A 176 -5.37 13.64 -6.81
C ILE A 176 -4.12 12.94 -7.41
N GLY A 177 -3.84 11.73 -6.94
CA GLY A 177 -2.74 10.89 -7.43
C GLY A 177 -1.40 11.10 -6.69
N ALA A 178 -0.32 10.60 -7.29
CA ALA A 178 1.01 10.64 -6.67
C ALA A 178 1.54 12.09 -6.55
N PRO A 179 2.05 12.50 -5.37
CA PRO A 179 2.67 13.81 -5.20
C PRO A 179 3.99 13.90 -5.98
N PRO A 180 4.49 15.12 -6.26
CA PRO A 180 5.86 15.29 -6.71
C PRO A 180 6.84 14.63 -5.74
N ASN A 181 7.84 13.93 -6.27
CA ASN A 181 8.87 13.33 -5.44
C ASN A 181 9.80 14.45 -4.92
N VAL A 182 9.90 14.64 -3.60
CA VAL A 182 10.86 15.53 -2.93
C VAL A 182 12.26 14.89 -2.88
N GLY A 183 12.65 14.30 -4.01
CA GLY A 183 13.51 13.12 -4.05
C GLY A 183 14.99 13.40 -3.79
N THR A 184 15.66 12.32 -3.40
CA THR A 184 17.11 12.22 -3.25
C THR A 184 17.85 12.65 -4.52
N THR A 185 18.79 13.57 -4.40
CA THR A 185 19.54 14.13 -5.53
C THR A 185 20.87 13.41 -5.78
N GLY A 186 21.42 13.53 -6.99
CA GLY A 186 22.72 12.98 -7.38
C GLY A 186 22.98 13.15 -8.89
N PRO A 187 24.22 12.99 -9.39
CA PRO A 187 24.52 13.04 -10.82
C PRO A 187 24.10 11.78 -11.60
N VAL A 188 23.79 10.67 -10.91
CA VAL A 188 23.28 9.45 -11.53
C VAL A 188 21.75 9.45 -11.48
N GLU A 189 21.11 9.27 -12.63
CA GLU A 189 19.65 9.18 -12.72
C GLU A 189 19.08 8.03 -11.88
N ARG A 190 17.99 8.29 -11.13
CA ARG A 190 17.43 7.31 -10.15
C ARG A 190 17.17 5.93 -10.77
N ARG A 191 16.69 5.89 -12.01
CA ARG A 191 16.39 4.65 -12.75
C ARG A 191 17.64 3.87 -13.17
N GLU A 192 18.81 4.52 -13.21
CA GLU A 192 20.08 3.97 -13.70
C GLU A 192 20.97 3.48 -12.55
N ILE A 193 20.78 3.99 -11.32
CA ILE A 193 21.56 3.61 -10.14
C ILE A 193 21.58 2.10 -9.92
N GLY A 194 20.44 1.41 -9.95
CA GLY A 194 20.40 -0.05 -9.73
C GLY A 194 21.24 -0.83 -10.76
N ALA A 195 21.16 -0.44 -12.03
CA ALA A 195 21.95 -1.06 -13.10
C ALA A 195 23.45 -0.73 -12.99
N LEU A 196 23.78 0.53 -12.67
CA LEU A 196 25.17 0.99 -12.51
C LEU A 196 25.85 0.36 -11.29
N MET A 197 25.14 0.22 -10.17
CA MET A 197 25.67 -0.41 -8.96
C MET A 197 25.90 -1.92 -9.16
N ARG A 198 25.03 -2.57 -9.95
CA ARG A 198 25.25 -3.93 -10.44
C ARG A 198 26.45 -4.01 -11.41
N GLU A 199 26.58 -3.05 -12.34
CA GLU A 199 27.68 -2.98 -13.31
C GLU A 199 29.06 -2.91 -12.60
N VAL A 200 29.18 -2.16 -11.51
CA VAL A 200 30.42 -2.07 -10.72
C VAL A 200 30.59 -3.21 -9.70
N GLY A 201 29.57 -4.03 -9.48
CA GLY A 201 29.61 -5.16 -8.55
C GLY A 201 29.57 -4.75 -7.07
N ALA A 202 28.80 -3.72 -6.73
CA ALA A 202 28.54 -3.35 -5.34
C ALA A 202 27.89 -4.52 -4.58
N ALA A 203 28.28 -4.76 -3.33
CA ALA A 203 27.68 -5.81 -2.49
C ALA A 203 26.30 -5.42 -1.96
N ALA A 204 26.05 -4.11 -1.80
CA ALA A 204 24.76 -3.55 -1.43
C ALA A 204 24.74 -2.02 -1.68
N VAL A 205 23.55 -1.43 -1.72
CA VAL A 205 23.35 0.03 -1.78
C VAL A 205 22.51 0.53 -0.61
N LEU A 206 22.82 1.73 -0.15
CA LEU A 206 22.04 2.45 0.87
C LEU A 206 21.40 3.69 0.23
N HIS A 207 20.10 3.89 0.46
CA HIS A 207 19.29 4.99 -0.07
C HIS A 207 18.78 5.89 1.08
N PRO A 208 18.84 7.23 0.99
CA PRO A 208 18.17 8.07 1.97
C PRO A 208 16.65 8.11 1.75
N ASN A 209 15.91 7.96 2.84
CA ASN A 209 14.48 8.20 2.93
C ASN A 209 14.09 9.67 2.66
N GLN A 210 12.81 9.91 2.34
CA GLN A 210 12.20 11.23 2.09
C GLN A 210 11.36 11.80 3.25
N GLY A 211 11.25 11.05 4.35
CA GLY A 211 10.67 11.51 5.62
C GLY A 211 11.73 11.94 6.63
N GLN A 212 11.27 12.49 7.75
CA GLN A 212 12.08 13.02 8.85
C GLN A 212 11.52 12.50 10.20
N HIS A 213 12.28 12.69 11.29
CA HIS A 213 11.90 12.32 12.66
C HIS A 213 11.60 10.83 12.85
N GLY A 214 12.27 9.97 12.08
CA GLY A 214 12.10 8.50 12.13
C GLY A 214 10.99 7.93 11.24
N THR A 215 10.19 8.76 10.57
CA THR A 215 9.21 8.30 9.55
C THR A 215 9.95 7.80 8.31
N ILE A 216 9.83 6.50 7.97
CA ILE A 216 10.48 5.90 6.79
C ILE A 216 9.46 5.46 5.75
N PHE A 217 9.61 5.95 4.52
CA PHE A 217 8.87 5.49 3.35
C PHE A 217 9.64 4.34 2.69
N VAL A 218 9.09 3.13 2.75
CA VAL A 218 9.67 1.92 2.16
C VAL A 218 8.76 1.43 1.06
N LEU A 219 9.31 1.27 -0.15
CA LEU A 219 8.61 0.73 -1.31
C LEU A 219 9.45 -0.42 -1.88
N GLY A 220 9.13 -0.87 -3.08
CA GLY A 220 9.95 -1.81 -3.84
C GLY A 220 9.40 -2.03 -5.23
N ASN A 221 10.05 -2.91 -5.99
CA ASN A 221 9.68 -3.21 -7.37
C ASN A 221 9.62 -4.72 -7.57
N ARG A 222 8.42 -5.28 -7.81
CA ARG A 222 8.22 -6.71 -8.09
C ARG A 222 9.03 -7.24 -9.29
N ASN A 223 9.41 -6.34 -10.20
CA ASN A 223 10.24 -6.65 -11.37
C ASN A 223 11.75 -6.48 -11.12
N THR A 224 12.19 -6.36 -9.86
CA THR A 224 13.61 -6.37 -9.49
C THR A 224 14.26 -7.66 -10.02
N PRO A 225 15.37 -7.60 -10.78
CA PRO A 225 16.09 -8.79 -11.25
C PRO A 225 16.69 -9.64 -10.12
N ASP A 226 16.88 -10.94 -10.37
CA ASP A 226 17.45 -11.89 -9.38
C ASP A 226 18.90 -11.57 -9.00
N ASP A 227 19.62 -10.91 -9.91
CA ASP A 227 21.01 -10.47 -9.81
C ASP A 227 21.12 -8.95 -9.54
N ALA A 228 20.04 -8.33 -9.06
CA ALA A 228 20.07 -6.96 -8.57
C ALA A 228 20.99 -6.84 -7.32
N VAL A 229 21.44 -5.62 -7.05
CA VAL A 229 22.18 -5.34 -5.82
C VAL A 229 21.20 -5.17 -4.65
N PRO A 230 21.43 -5.81 -3.48
CA PRO A 230 20.62 -5.59 -2.28
C PRO A 230 20.53 -4.10 -1.92
N SER A 231 19.31 -3.59 -1.72
CA SER A 231 19.02 -2.17 -1.51
C SER A 231 18.28 -1.93 -0.21
N VAL A 232 18.76 -0.97 0.59
CA VAL A 232 18.20 -0.61 1.89
C VAL A 232 17.96 0.89 1.98
N ILE A 233 16.73 1.27 2.34
CA ILE A 233 16.34 2.65 2.63
C ILE A 233 16.62 2.92 4.11
N LEU A 234 17.47 3.91 4.41
CA LEU A 234 17.76 4.37 5.77
C LEU A 234 16.97 5.63 6.11
N ALA A 235 16.70 5.84 7.40
CA ALA A 235 16.33 7.15 7.93
C ALA A 235 17.32 8.22 7.42
N ALA A 236 16.81 9.36 6.97
CA ALA A 236 17.61 10.35 6.27
C ALA A 236 18.72 10.93 7.17
N GLU A 237 18.42 11.11 8.45
CA GLU A 237 19.35 11.53 9.50
C GLU A 237 20.56 10.58 9.60
N HIS A 238 20.30 9.27 9.46
CA HIS A 238 21.31 8.21 9.55
C HIS A 238 22.13 8.10 8.26
N TYR A 239 21.49 8.15 7.09
CA TYR A 239 22.19 8.21 5.81
C TYR A 239 23.12 9.42 5.75
N ASN A 240 22.60 10.60 6.10
CA ASN A 240 23.33 11.86 6.10
C ASN A 240 24.48 11.84 7.13
N LEU A 241 24.32 11.15 8.26
CA LEU A 241 25.39 10.95 9.24
C LEU A 241 26.56 10.17 8.63
N ILE A 242 26.28 9.04 7.98
CA ILE A 242 27.30 8.20 7.33
C ILE A 242 27.98 8.97 6.19
N ALA A 243 27.21 9.62 5.32
CA ALA A 243 27.76 10.42 4.22
C ALA A 243 28.70 11.54 4.73
N ARG A 244 28.30 12.30 5.76
CA ARG A 244 29.16 13.33 6.37
C ARG A 244 30.40 12.75 7.04
N MET A 245 30.32 11.60 7.70
CA MET A 245 31.49 10.92 8.27
C MET A 245 32.51 10.57 7.18
N LEU A 246 32.06 9.96 6.10
CA LEU A 246 32.91 9.59 4.96
C LEU A 246 33.53 10.81 4.28
N GLN A 247 32.74 11.87 4.05
CA GLN A 247 33.22 13.14 3.49
C GLN A 247 34.25 13.85 4.40
N ALA A 248 34.14 13.68 5.72
CA ALA A 248 35.10 14.19 6.71
C ALA A 248 36.33 13.27 6.91
N GLY A 249 36.47 12.19 6.14
CA GLY A 249 37.58 11.24 6.26
C GLY A 249 37.53 10.37 7.52
N VAL A 250 36.39 10.32 8.22
CA VAL A 250 36.22 9.48 9.41
C VAL A 250 36.08 8.01 8.95
N PRO A 251 36.88 7.07 9.49
CA PRO A 251 36.75 5.66 9.13
C PRO A 251 35.41 5.12 9.63
N VAL A 252 34.59 4.62 8.70
CA VAL A 252 33.32 3.96 8.99
C VAL A 252 33.43 2.47 8.67
N LYS A 253 32.83 1.63 9.51
CA LYS A 253 32.46 0.25 9.16
C LYS A 253 30.99 0.02 9.48
N LEU A 254 30.30 -0.64 8.57
CA LEU A 254 28.92 -1.08 8.75
C LEU A 254 28.90 -2.60 8.88
N ARG A 255 28.06 -3.10 9.80
CA ARG A 255 27.55 -4.47 9.73
C ARG A 255 26.16 -4.40 9.11
N MET A 256 25.97 -5.14 8.01
CA MET A 256 24.70 -5.28 7.33
C MET A 256 24.40 -6.73 7.00
N ASN A 257 23.18 -7.18 7.24
CA ASN A 257 22.71 -8.50 6.83
C ASN A 257 21.23 -8.39 6.44
N VAL A 258 20.92 -8.68 5.19
CA VAL A 258 19.56 -8.72 4.66
C VAL A 258 19.33 -10.14 4.15
N GLN A 259 18.39 -10.88 4.75
CA GLN A 259 17.98 -12.19 4.24
C GLN A 259 16.51 -12.14 3.85
N THR A 260 16.22 -12.53 2.61
CA THR A 260 14.89 -12.50 2.02
C THR A 260 14.56 -13.85 1.39
N ARG A 261 13.25 -14.14 1.27
CA ARG A 261 12.74 -15.32 0.58
C ARG A 261 11.77 -14.91 -0.51
N TYR A 262 11.96 -15.46 -1.71
CA TYR A 262 10.98 -15.37 -2.80
C TYR A 262 10.02 -16.57 -2.78
N TYR A 263 8.79 -16.34 -3.22
CA TYR A 263 7.75 -17.36 -3.34
C TYR A 263 7.26 -17.37 -4.79
N ALA A 264 7.44 -18.50 -5.48
CA ALA A 264 7.09 -18.67 -6.90
C ALA A 264 6.25 -19.93 -7.18
N ALA A 265 5.82 -20.66 -6.14
CA ALA A 265 4.94 -21.82 -6.29
C ALA A 265 3.50 -21.42 -6.67
N ASP A 266 3.03 -20.29 -6.16
CA ASP A 266 1.85 -19.59 -6.63
C ASP A 266 2.23 -18.14 -6.91
N THR A 267 2.06 -17.72 -8.17
CA THR A 267 2.41 -16.38 -8.66
C THR A 267 1.19 -15.47 -8.84
N ASN A 268 0.04 -15.84 -8.29
CA ASN A 268 -1.18 -15.04 -8.40
C ASN A 268 -1.29 -14.02 -7.26
N GLY A 269 -1.95 -12.90 -7.52
CA GLY A 269 -2.72 -12.16 -6.52
C GLY A 269 -4.14 -12.71 -6.47
N TYR A 270 -4.88 -12.36 -5.41
CA TYR A 270 -6.29 -12.75 -5.25
C TYR A 270 -7.11 -11.54 -4.80
N ASN A 271 -8.24 -11.33 -5.46
CA ASN A 271 -9.33 -10.51 -4.92
C ASN A 271 -10.24 -11.43 -4.09
N VAL A 272 -10.87 -10.91 -3.04
CA VAL A 272 -11.91 -11.64 -2.28
C VAL A 272 -13.24 -10.96 -2.52
N ILE A 273 -14.22 -11.76 -2.97
CA ILE A 273 -15.52 -11.30 -3.45
C ILE A 273 -16.60 -12.02 -2.66
N ALA A 274 -17.62 -11.26 -2.23
CA ALA A 274 -18.75 -11.76 -1.45
C ALA A 274 -19.95 -10.84 -1.66
N GLU A 275 -21.15 -11.43 -1.70
CA GLU A 275 -22.35 -10.72 -2.14
C GLU A 275 -23.44 -10.66 -1.06
N ILE A 276 -24.25 -9.62 -1.11
CA ILE A 276 -25.59 -9.61 -0.54
C ILE A 276 -26.57 -9.52 -1.73
N PRO A 277 -27.33 -10.59 -2.04
CA PRO A 277 -28.22 -10.58 -3.19
C PRO A 277 -29.38 -9.62 -2.95
N GLY A 278 -29.72 -8.88 -4.00
CA GLY A 278 -30.88 -8.00 -4.05
C GLY A 278 -32.18 -8.77 -4.22
N THR A 279 -33.30 -8.13 -3.87
CA THR A 279 -34.62 -8.78 -3.88
C THR A 279 -35.66 -8.08 -4.77
N ASP A 280 -35.30 -7.04 -5.52
CA ASP A 280 -36.22 -6.33 -6.41
C ASP A 280 -36.07 -6.79 -7.87
N PRO A 281 -36.98 -7.62 -8.42
CA PRO A 281 -36.89 -8.11 -9.78
C PRO A 281 -37.04 -7.01 -10.85
N ARG A 282 -37.41 -5.78 -10.47
CA ARG A 282 -37.45 -4.61 -11.38
C ARG A 282 -36.07 -3.98 -11.58
N ILE A 283 -35.15 -4.20 -10.64
CA ILE A 283 -33.76 -3.74 -10.69
C ILE A 283 -32.87 -4.81 -11.35
N GLY A 284 -33.26 -6.09 -11.25
CA GLY A 284 -32.60 -7.18 -11.97
C GLY A 284 -31.17 -7.39 -11.48
N ASP A 285 -30.21 -7.38 -12.41
CA ASP A 285 -28.80 -7.67 -12.14
C ASP A 285 -27.96 -6.41 -11.85
N GLU A 286 -28.58 -5.25 -11.55
CA GLU A 286 -27.84 -4.04 -11.15
C GLU A 286 -27.14 -4.21 -9.79
N VAL A 287 -26.04 -3.48 -9.62
CA VAL A 287 -24.88 -3.95 -8.85
C VAL A 287 -24.16 -2.86 -8.04
N VAL A 288 -23.53 -3.31 -6.94
CA VAL A 288 -22.81 -2.53 -5.92
C VAL A 288 -21.43 -3.21 -5.57
N MET A 289 -20.25 -2.78 -6.12
CA MET A 289 -18.80 -3.00 -5.62
C MET A 289 -17.86 -1.75 -5.10
N VAL A 290 -17.62 -1.55 -3.77
CA VAL A 290 -16.88 -0.50 -2.99
C VAL A 290 -15.58 -1.16 -2.57
N GLY A 291 -14.48 -0.56 -3.00
CA GLY A 291 -13.13 -1.02 -2.74
C GLY A 291 -12.65 -0.89 -1.29
N ALA A 292 -11.83 -1.84 -0.86
CA ALA A 292 -10.76 -1.61 0.10
C ALA A 292 -9.58 -2.53 -0.25
N HIS A 293 -8.35 -2.03 -0.37
CA HIS A 293 -7.22 -2.92 -0.61
C HIS A 293 -6.81 -3.70 0.64
N LEU A 294 -6.57 -5.00 0.44
CA LEU A 294 -6.27 -5.95 1.50
C LEU A 294 -4.77 -6.13 1.75
N ASP A 295 -3.92 -5.77 0.79
CA ASP A 295 -2.47 -5.87 0.95
C ASP A 295 -1.90 -4.80 1.89
N SER A 296 -0.58 -4.82 2.08
CA SER A 296 0.17 -3.70 2.66
C SER A 296 1.66 -3.79 2.32
N TRP A 297 2.39 -2.68 2.47
CA TRP A 297 3.85 -2.75 2.51
C TRP A 297 4.36 -3.59 3.69
N HIS A 298 5.52 -4.21 3.49
CA HIS A 298 6.08 -5.20 4.43
C HIS A 298 6.73 -4.59 5.70
N SER A 299 7.00 -3.29 5.69
CA SER A 299 7.74 -2.57 6.75
C SER A 299 6.85 -2.06 7.89
N ALA A 300 5.53 -2.28 7.79
CA ALA A 300 4.53 -1.87 8.78
C ALA A 300 3.32 -2.82 8.76
N THR A 301 2.40 -2.68 9.70
CA THR A 301 1.20 -3.52 9.83
C THR A 301 0.06 -3.16 8.86
N GLY A 302 0.28 -2.21 7.96
CA GLY A 302 -0.73 -1.75 6.99
C GLY A 302 -2.01 -1.23 7.65
N ALA A 303 -1.89 -0.49 8.75
CA ALA A 303 -3.01 -0.02 9.57
C ALA A 303 -3.95 0.92 8.80
N THR A 304 -3.46 2.09 8.38
CA THR A 304 -4.17 3.09 7.56
C THR A 304 -3.96 2.89 6.06
N ASP A 305 -3.27 1.80 5.69
CA ASP A 305 -2.87 1.46 4.33
C ASP A 305 -2.84 -0.09 4.22
N ASN A 306 -3.98 -0.78 4.25
CA ASN A 306 -5.37 -0.28 4.32
C ASN A 306 -6.29 -1.23 5.14
N ALA A 307 -5.85 -1.58 6.35
CA ALA A 307 -6.59 -2.46 7.27
C ALA A 307 -7.83 -1.78 7.87
N ASP A 308 -7.81 -0.46 8.06
CA ASP A 308 -8.94 0.33 8.55
C ASP A 308 -10.13 0.28 7.60
N ALA A 309 -9.94 0.58 6.31
CA ALA A 309 -11.01 0.46 5.32
C ALA A 309 -11.38 -1.01 5.08
N SER A 310 -10.42 -1.94 5.06
CA SER A 310 -10.72 -3.38 4.91
C SER A 310 -11.57 -3.92 6.06
N ALA A 311 -11.22 -3.61 7.31
CA ALA A 311 -12.00 -4.00 8.49
C ALA A 311 -13.37 -3.31 8.49
N SER A 312 -13.44 -2.03 8.12
CA SER A 312 -14.70 -1.29 8.00
C SER A 312 -15.62 -1.87 6.93
N LEU A 313 -15.06 -2.35 5.82
CA LEU A 313 -15.80 -2.98 4.72
C LEU A 313 -16.33 -4.37 5.11
N ILE A 314 -15.48 -5.19 5.73
CA ILE A 314 -15.87 -6.51 6.26
C ILE A 314 -16.96 -6.36 7.33
N GLU A 315 -16.84 -5.35 8.21
CA GLU A 315 -17.85 -5.02 9.20
C GLU A 315 -19.13 -4.49 8.58
N ALA A 316 -19.07 -3.61 7.57
CA ALA A 316 -20.24 -3.10 6.89
C ALA A 316 -21.06 -4.24 6.27
N ALA A 317 -20.40 -5.20 5.62
CA ALA A 317 -21.05 -6.40 5.09
C ALA A 317 -21.75 -7.22 6.19
N ARG A 318 -21.10 -7.40 7.35
CA ARG A 318 -21.70 -8.05 8.53
C ARG A 318 -22.93 -7.28 9.04
N ILE A 319 -22.84 -5.95 9.18
CA ILE A 319 -23.93 -5.09 9.66
C ILE A 319 -25.14 -5.18 8.74
N LEU A 320 -24.94 -5.02 7.42
CA LEU A 320 -26.03 -5.08 6.43
C LEU A 320 -26.75 -6.44 6.47
N LYS A 321 -26.00 -7.53 6.67
CA LYS A 321 -26.54 -8.88 6.82
C LYS A 321 -27.26 -9.09 8.16
N ALA A 322 -26.69 -8.65 9.27
CA ALA A 322 -27.26 -8.77 10.61
C ALA A 322 -28.54 -7.93 10.79
N ALA A 323 -28.60 -6.74 10.20
CA ALA A 323 -29.79 -5.88 10.18
C ALA A 323 -30.96 -6.44 9.34
N SER A 324 -30.80 -7.66 8.77
CA SER A 324 -31.78 -8.39 7.96
C SER A 324 -32.32 -7.58 6.79
N LEU A 325 -31.44 -6.82 6.14
CA LEU A 325 -31.85 -5.97 5.02
C LEU A 325 -32.20 -6.82 3.81
N GLN A 326 -33.21 -6.37 3.08
CA GLN A 326 -33.57 -6.87 1.76
C GLN A 326 -33.19 -5.75 0.76
N PRO A 327 -31.90 -5.63 0.40
CA PRO A 327 -31.48 -4.58 -0.52
C PRO A 327 -32.17 -4.77 -1.86
N ARG A 328 -32.48 -3.67 -2.54
CA ARG A 328 -33.14 -3.73 -3.85
C ARG A 328 -32.14 -3.95 -5.00
N LEU A 329 -30.89 -3.53 -4.80
CA LEU A 329 -29.74 -3.77 -5.68
C LEU A 329 -28.94 -4.99 -5.19
N ASN A 330 -28.28 -5.70 -6.11
CA ASN A 330 -27.24 -6.69 -5.77
C ASN A 330 -25.91 -5.99 -5.50
N ILE A 331 -24.92 -6.74 -5.01
CA ILE A 331 -23.58 -6.25 -4.64
C ILE A 331 -22.48 -7.10 -5.35
N ALA A 332 -22.04 -6.78 -6.60
CA ALA A 332 -21.00 -7.56 -7.33
C ALA A 332 -20.39 -6.94 -8.65
N ASP A 333 -19.07 -6.64 -8.69
CA ASP A 333 -18.11 -6.57 -9.84
C ASP A 333 -18.36 -5.77 -11.16
N LYS A 334 -17.40 -4.96 -11.66
CA LYS A 334 -16.04 -5.31 -12.15
C LYS A 334 -15.06 -4.12 -12.23
N ILE A 335 -13.74 -4.31 -12.03
CA ILE A 335 -12.58 -3.72 -12.78
C ILE A 335 -11.22 -3.95 -12.07
N GLY A 336 -10.17 -4.26 -12.84
CA GLY A 336 -8.83 -3.66 -12.65
C GLY A 336 -7.89 -4.28 -11.60
N SER A 337 -6.87 -5.00 -12.07
CA SER A 337 -5.77 -5.56 -11.28
C SER A 337 -4.92 -4.51 -10.52
N THR A 338 -5.29 -4.23 -9.27
CA THR A 338 -4.38 -4.08 -8.10
C THR A 338 -5.22 -4.25 -6.83
N ASP A 339 -5.03 -5.36 -6.12
CA ASP A 339 -5.26 -5.51 -4.67
C ASP A 339 -6.60 -4.97 -4.11
N HIS A 340 -7.79 -5.55 -4.32
CA HIS A 340 -9.07 -5.01 -3.75
C HIS A 340 -10.09 -6.06 -3.20
N LEU A 341 -10.80 -5.70 -2.11
CA LEU A 341 -12.14 -6.16 -1.63
C LEU A 341 -13.27 -5.26 -2.22
N ALA A 342 -14.59 -5.58 -2.16
CA ALA A 342 -15.64 -4.96 -3.03
C ALA A 342 -17.19 -4.93 -2.60
N PHE A 343 -17.86 -3.78 -2.26
CA PHE A 343 -19.36 -3.45 -2.06
C PHE A 343 -20.06 -1.99 -2.43
N ILE A 344 -20.30 -1.49 -3.70
CA ILE A 344 -20.37 -0.07 -4.34
C ILE A 344 -21.67 0.64 -3.93
N ALA A 345 -21.61 1.74 -3.22
CA ALA A 345 -22.75 2.67 -3.22
C ALA A 345 -22.97 3.34 -4.60
N ALA A 346 -23.96 2.89 -5.38
CA ALA A 346 -24.54 3.63 -6.49
C ALA A 346 -26.07 3.59 -6.41
N GLY A 347 -26.67 4.33 -5.46
CA GLY A 347 -28.13 4.39 -5.35
C GLY A 347 -28.72 4.66 -3.96
N LEU A 348 -28.25 5.67 -3.22
CA LEU A 348 -29.03 6.27 -2.13
C LEU A 348 -29.15 7.79 -2.33
N PRO A 349 -30.36 8.37 -2.37
CA PRO A 349 -30.52 9.82 -2.48
C PRO A 349 -30.15 10.49 -1.15
N GLY A 350 -29.00 11.15 -1.08
CA GLY A 350 -28.70 12.03 0.06
C GLY A 350 -27.25 12.42 0.30
N PHE A 351 -26.26 11.64 -0.16
CA PHE A 351 -24.84 11.97 0.04
C PHE A 351 -24.21 12.60 -1.20
N ASN A 352 -24.33 13.93 -1.30
CA ASN A 352 -23.46 14.72 -2.17
C ASN A 352 -22.13 14.95 -1.44
N THR A 353 -21.07 14.27 -1.86
CA THR A 353 -19.71 14.79 -1.69
C THR A 353 -19.47 15.84 -2.77
N VAL A 354 -19.12 17.06 -2.34
CA VAL A 354 -18.55 18.10 -3.20
C VAL A 354 -17.15 17.68 -3.64
#